data_AF-A0A6A4L150-F1
#
_entry.id   AF-A0A6A4L150-F1
#
_cell.length_a   1.000
_cell.length_b   1.000
_cell.length_c   1.000
_cell.angle_alpha   90.00
_cell.angle_beta   90.00
_cell.angle_gamma   90.00
#
_symmetry.space_group_name_H-M   'P 1'
#
loop_
_entity.id
_entity.type
_entity.pdbx_description
1 polymer ?
#
loop_
_entity_poly.entity_id
_entity_poly.type
_entity_poly.pdbx_seq_one_letter_code
_entity_poly.pdbx_strand_id
1 'polypeptide(L)'
;MKGNKTTVLTFAEKCKNILASNWQGNLNTIKADAKGSKEEIYTSKVKYFVKKGRPYIWVPEKDLHNVLPARVALTGDVVPLKGEKVKLVAESLRETISSESKVVKESTYAVSGILSSSNLGSTPRSENLRELLDGNEQYTVYRFNLSSCMYIDSNGGTHELDLADVEASKGDPLSPFSSSLLDGINRSELRRRALILFCITYLNKNAKDALMLSVDRKGFDVLGKVLGPVRNDGSREYQWKEFRFAFKEEARDVETVCRQLVEMEEEALKNVSSFSGLG
;
A
#
# COMPACT_ATOMS: atom_id res chain seq x y z
N MET A 1 23.12 -31.19 48.45
CA MET A 1 22.55 -31.13 47.08
C MET A 1 21.29 -30.27 47.08
N LYS A 2 21.33 -29.10 46.41
CA LYS A 2 20.36 -28.59 45.41
C LYS A 2 20.64 -27.09 45.22
N GLY A 3 21.17 -26.77 44.04
CA GLY A 3 21.73 -25.47 43.68
C GLY A 3 20.68 -24.37 43.40
N ASN A 4 21.17 -23.15 43.54
CA ASN A 4 20.70 -21.85 43.05
C ASN A 4 19.27 -21.76 42.48
N LYS A 5 18.40 -21.07 43.23
CA LYS A 5 17.24 -20.37 42.65
C LYS A 5 17.75 -19.08 41.99
N THR A 6 17.56 -18.96 40.69
CA THR A 6 17.86 -17.78 39.87
C THR A 6 17.19 -16.53 40.46
N THR A 7 17.99 -15.60 40.99
CA THR A 7 17.59 -14.30 41.58
C THR A 7 17.32 -13.20 40.55
N VAL A 8 17.21 -13.53 39.27
CA VAL A 8 17.11 -12.57 38.18
C VAL A 8 15.78 -12.75 37.46
N LEU A 9 15.04 -11.65 37.26
CA LEU A 9 13.82 -11.61 36.47
C LEU A 9 14.06 -12.22 35.08
N THR A 10 13.13 -13.06 34.65
CA THR A 10 13.07 -13.57 33.29
C THR A 10 12.88 -12.43 32.28
N PHE A 11 13.23 -12.66 31.01
CA PHE A 11 13.01 -11.66 29.96
C PHE A 11 11.52 -11.28 29.83
N ALA A 12 10.61 -12.24 30.00
CA ALA A 12 9.17 -11.99 29.97
C ALA A 12 8.72 -11.05 31.11
N GLU A 13 9.26 -11.22 32.32
CA GLU A 13 8.98 -10.34 33.45
C GLU A 13 9.55 -8.93 33.23
N LYS A 14 10.77 -8.84 32.67
CA LYS A 14 11.37 -7.54 32.31
C LYS A 14 10.54 -6.80 31.25
N CYS A 15 10.07 -7.49 30.21
CA CYS A 15 9.19 -6.89 29.20
C CYS A 15 7.85 -6.43 29.80
N LYS A 16 7.21 -7.25 30.64
CA LYS A 16 5.97 -6.87 31.33
C LYS A 16 6.15 -5.64 32.22
N ASN A 17 7.28 -5.55 32.92
CA ASN A 17 7.57 -4.39 33.76
C ASN A 17 7.67 -3.10 32.94
N ILE A 18 8.38 -3.13 31.81
CA ILE A 18 8.49 -1.96 30.90
C ILE A 18 7.13 -1.55 30.36
N LEU A 19 6.30 -2.51 29.94
CA LEU A 19 4.98 -2.22 29.40
C LEU A 19 4.01 -1.71 30.48
N ALA A 20 4.08 -2.23 31.71
CA ALA A 20 3.21 -1.83 32.81
C ALA A 20 3.63 -0.51 33.46
N SER A 21 4.91 -0.12 33.38
CA SER A 21 5.42 1.14 33.93
C SER A 21 5.20 2.35 33.02
N ASN A 22 4.72 2.13 31.79
CA ASN A 22 4.46 3.16 30.80
C ASN A 22 2.97 3.31 30.53
N TRP A 23 2.58 4.49 30.06
CA TRP A 23 1.17 4.83 29.77
C TRP A 23 1.01 5.58 28.45
N GLN A 24 2.12 5.82 27.75
CA GLN A 24 2.16 6.44 26.42
C GLN A 24 3.03 5.60 25.49
N GLY A 25 2.55 5.40 24.27
CA GLY A 25 3.25 4.73 23.19
C GLY A 25 3.11 5.52 21.90
N ASN A 26 3.97 5.23 20.94
CA ASN A 26 3.84 5.76 19.59
C ASN A 26 3.03 4.76 18.77
N LEU A 27 1.88 5.20 18.25
CA LEU A 27 1.12 4.47 17.26
C LEU A 27 1.49 5.02 15.89
N ASN A 28 2.17 4.19 15.10
CA ASN A 28 2.55 4.55 13.74
C ASN A 28 1.43 4.11 12.79
N THR A 29 0.83 5.07 12.11
CA THR A 29 -0.19 4.85 11.07
C THR A 29 0.13 5.68 9.84
N ILE A 30 -0.60 5.51 8.74
CA ILE A 30 -0.50 6.41 7.58
C ILE A 30 -1.81 7.19 7.52
N LYS A 31 -1.74 8.51 7.36
CA LYS A 31 -2.91 9.40 7.46
C LYS A 31 -3.76 9.31 6.18
N ALA A 32 -4.92 8.67 6.26
CA ALA A 32 -5.95 8.79 5.22
C ALA A 32 -6.79 10.04 5.50
N ASP A 33 -6.38 11.22 5.01
CA ASP A 33 -7.24 12.40 5.11
C ASP A 33 -8.24 12.47 3.94
N ALA A 34 -9.33 13.20 4.14
CA ALA A 34 -10.39 13.38 3.14
C ALA A 34 -9.94 14.20 1.90
N LYS A 35 -8.68 14.65 1.85
CA LYS A 35 -8.09 15.48 0.78
C LYS A 35 -6.95 14.77 0.03
N GLY A 36 -6.67 13.50 0.33
CA GLY A 36 -5.59 12.72 -0.28
C GLY A 36 -4.42 12.58 0.69
N SER A 37 -4.08 11.32 1.03
CA SER A 37 -2.97 11.00 1.92
C SER A 37 -1.67 11.57 1.37
N LYS A 38 -1.02 12.46 2.14
CA LYS A 38 0.44 12.53 2.08
C LYS A 38 0.93 11.18 2.62
N GLU A 39 1.65 10.41 1.81
CA GLU A 39 2.12 9.03 2.07
C GLU A 39 3.12 8.91 3.25
N GLU A 40 3.09 9.85 4.20
CA GLU A 40 3.98 9.92 5.35
C GLU A 40 3.45 9.08 6.52
N ILE A 41 4.37 8.39 7.23
CA ILE A 41 4.08 7.69 8.47
C ILE A 41 3.69 8.72 9.53
N TYR A 42 2.39 8.80 9.83
CA TYR A 42 1.84 9.58 10.92
C TYR A 42 1.98 8.82 12.24
N THR A 43 2.95 9.27 13.04
CA THR A 43 3.18 8.78 14.40
C THR A 43 2.35 9.62 15.37
N SER A 44 1.35 9.02 16.01
CA SER A 44 0.59 9.66 17.08
C SER A 44 0.99 9.12 18.45
N LYS A 45 1.04 9.99 19.47
CA LYS A 45 1.17 9.55 20.85
C LYS A 45 -0.18 9.01 21.31
N VAL A 46 -0.27 7.71 21.53
CA VAL A 46 -1.44 7.07 22.09
C VAL A 46 -1.25 6.77 23.56
N LYS A 47 -2.34 6.86 24.31
CA LYS A 47 -2.36 6.37 25.69
C LYS A 47 -2.67 4.88 25.63
N TYR A 48 -1.90 4.09 26.36
CA TYR A 48 -2.16 2.67 26.53
C TYR A 48 -2.06 2.27 27.99
N PHE A 49 -2.65 1.13 28.33
CA PHE A 49 -2.37 0.47 29.59
C PHE A 49 -2.35 -1.05 29.38
N VAL A 50 -1.66 -1.76 30.28
CA VAL A 50 -1.58 -3.22 30.23
C VAL A 50 -2.33 -3.82 31.40
N LYS A 51 -3.34 -4.66 31.11
CA LYS A 51 -4.09 -5.42 32.12
C LYS A 51 -3.92 -6.91 31.87
N LYS A 52 -3.44 -7.65 32.87
CA LYS A 52 -3.15 -9.10 32.77
C LYS A 52 -2.28 -9.48 31.55
N GLY A 53 -1.31 -8.62 31.21
CA GLY A 53 -0.41 -8.83 30.07
C GLY A 53 -0.98 -8.45 28.70
N ARG A 54 -2.20 -7.90 28.62
CA ARG A 54 -2.82 -7.44 27.38
C ARG A 54 -2.80 -5.92 27.29
N PRO A 55 -2.23 -5.31 26.24
CA PRO A 55 -2.27 -3.87 26.03
C PRO A 55 -3.64 -3.45 25.48
N TYR A 56 -4.13 -2.31 25.95
CA TYR A 56 -5.31 -1.64 25.43
C TYR A 56 -4.93 -0.20 25.11
N ILE A 57 -5.38 0.30 23.97
CA ILE A 57 -5.01 1.61 23.43
C ILE A 57 -6.29 2.44 23.28
N TRP A 58 -6.23 3.72 23.63
CA TRP A 58 -7.32 4.65 23.37
C TRP A 58 -7.05 5.45 22.10
N VAL A 59 -7.96 5.36 21.16
CA VAL A 59 -7.98 6.13 19.91
C VAL A 59 -9.33 6.83 19.82
N PRO A 60 -9.40 8.16 19.64
CA PRO A 60 -10.67 8.87 19.49
C PRO A 60 -11.49 8.34 18.30
N GLU A 61 -12.81 8.21 18.45
CA GLU A 61 -13.69 7.64 17.39
C GLU A 61 -13.66 8.40 16.07
N LYS A 62 -13.39 9.70 16.11
CA LYS A 62 -13.28 10.59 14.94
C LYS A 62 -11.84 10.73 14.43
N ASP A 63 -10.93 9.92 14.95
CA ASP A 63 -9.53 9.94 14.52
C ASP A 63 -9.39 9.24 13.16
N LEU A 64 -8.47 9.74 12.34
CA LEU A 64 -8.22 9.28 10.97
C LEU A 64 -7.59 7.88 10.91
N HIS A 65 -7.34 7.27 12.07
CA HIS A 65 -6.83 5.92 12.25
C HIS A 65 -7.80 4.79 11.80
N ASN A 66 -9.04 5.11 11.43
CA ASN A 66 -10.07 4.11 11.13
C ASN A 66 -10.13 3.64 9.65
N VAL A 67 -9.23 4.11 8.78
CA VAL A 67 -9.04 3.57 7.43
C VAL A 67 -7.55 3.24 7.27
N LEU A 68 -7.22 1.97 7.35
CA LEU A 68 -5.83 1.50 7.28
C LEU A 68 -5.62 0.88 5.89
N PRO A 69 -4.64 1.32 5.07
CA PRO A 69 -4.22 0.52 3.93
C PRO A 69 -3.72 -0.84 4.41
N ALA A 70 -3.80 -1.84 3.53
CA ALA A 70 -3.21 -3.15 3.77
C ALA A 70 -1.69 -3.01 4.02
N ARG A 71 -1.14 -3.82 4.92
CA ARG A 71 0.26 -3.74 5.37
C ARG A 71 0.87 -5.12 5.52
N VAL A 72 2.19 -5.13 5.57
CA VAL A 72 2.97 -6.30 5.96
C VAL A 72 3.80 -5.94 7.18
N ALA A 73 3.73 -6.77 8.23
CA ALA A 73 4.61 -6.70 9.39
C ALA A 73 5.61 -7.85 9.32
N LEU A 74 6.90 -7.52 9.42
CA LEU A 74 8.00 -8.46 9.37
C LEU A 74 8.72 -8.46 10.73
N THR A 75 8.99 -9.64 11.26
CA THR A 75 9.88 -9.85 12.41
C THR A 75 11.05 -10.68 11.96
N GLY A 76 12.24 -10.42 12.49
CA GLY A 76 13.44 -11.09 12.05
C GLY A 76 14.71 -10.54 12.68
N ASP A 77 15.82 -11.17 12.35
CA ASP A 77 17.15 -10.76 12.78
C ASP A 77 17.87 -9.96 11.69
N VAL A 78 18.60 -8.94 12.09
CA VAL A 78 19.39 -8.11 11.16
C VAL A 78 20.86 -8.51 11.27
N VAL A 79 21.46 -8.96 10.16
CA VAL A 79 22.84 -9.44 10.12
C VAL A 79 23.67 -8.61 9.14
N PRO A 80 24.82 -8.05 9.53
CA PRO A 80 25.66 -7.27 8.63
C PRO A 80 26.25 -8.15 7.51
N LEU A 81 26.17 -7.67 6.27
CA LEU A 81 26.85 -8.27 5.13
C LEU A 81 28.24 -7.67 4.96
N LYS A 82 29.18 -8.48 4.46
CA LYS A 82 30.58 -8.07 4.24
C LYS A 82 31.12 -8.65 2.93
N GLY A 83 32.14 -7.98 2.40
CA GLY A 83 32.93 -8.47 1.26
C GLY A 83 32.10 -8.67 0.00
N GLU A 84 32.27 -9.83 -0.63
CA GLU A 84 31.66 -10.18 -1.92
C GLU A 84 30.13 -10.13 -1.92
N LYS A 85 29.48 -10.50 -0.82
CA LYS A 85 28.00 -10.46 -0.71
C LYS A 85 27.43 -9.06 -0.90
N VAL A 86 28.15 -8.02 -0.47
CA VAL A 86 27.74 -6.63 -0.65
C VAL A 86 27.77 -6.24 -2.12
N LYS A 87 28.80 -6.71 -2.86
CA LYS A 87 28.93 -6.45 -4.30
C LYS A 87 27.80 -7.11 -5.08
N LEU A 88 27.50 -8.39 -4.79
CA LEU A 88 26.41 -9.12 -5.43
C LEU A 88 25.03 -8.45 -5.24
N VAL A 89 24.76 -7.94 -4.03
CA VAL A 89 23.51 -7.20 -3.75
C VAL A 89 23.47 -5.88 -4.54
N ALA A 90 24.58 -5.16 -4.61
CA ALA A 90 24.66 -3.92 -5.38
C ALA A 90 24.50 -4.16 -6.90
N GLU A 91 25.07 -5.24 -7.43
CA GLU A 91 24.90 -5.65 -8.83
C GLU A 91 23.44 -6.03 -9.13
N SER A 92 22.82 -6.84 -8.27
CA SER A 92 21.40 -7.19 -8.39
C SER A 92 20.47 -5.97 -8.33
N LEU A 93 20.82 -4.97 -7.50
CA LEU A 93 20.11 -3.69 -7.46
C LEU A 93 20.26 -2.91 -8.77
N ARG A 94 21.46 -2.85 -9.35
CA ARG A 94 21.71 -2.21 -10.66
C ARG A 94 20.90 -2.88 -11.77
N GLU A 95 20.87 -4.21 -11.80
CA GLU A 95 20.08 -4.97 -12.77
C GLU A 95 18.58 -4.67 -12.64
N THR A 96 18.07 -4.65 -11.40
CA THR A 96 16.67 -4.31 -11.11
C THR A 96 16.32 -2.92 -11.64
N ILE A 97 17.09 -1.90 -11.27
CA ILE A 97 16.90 -0.52 -11.72
C ILE A 97 16.97 -0.41 -13.26
N SER A 98 17.91 -1.11 -13.88
CA SER A 98 18.05 -1.12 -15.34
C SER A 98 16.82 -1.73 -16.01
N SER A 99 16.34 -2.87 -15.53
CA SER A 99 15.14 -3.54 -16.04
C SER A 99 13.89 -2.67 -15.92
N GLU A 100 13.69 -1.99 -14.78
CA GLU A 100 12.57 -1.06 -14.58
C GLU A 100 12.66 0.12 -15.55
N SER A 101 13.84 0.73 -15.69
CA SER A 101 14.04 1.87 -16.58
C SER A 101 13.86 1.52 -18.06
N LYS A 102 14.17 0.27 -18.45
CA LYS A 102 13.97 -0.22 -19.81
C LYS A 102 12.49 -0.26 -20.16
N VAL A 103 11.65 -0.77 -19.27
CA VAL A 103 10.18 -0.80 -19.46
C VAL A 103 9.63 0.61 -19.69
N VAL A 104 10.05 1.59 -18.88
CA VAL A 104 9.60 2.99 -19.04
C VAL A 104 10.03 3.58 -20.38
N LYS A 105 11.26 3.30 -20.85
CA LYS A 105 11.79 3.80 -22.13
C LYS A 105 11.12 3.16 -23.35
N GLU A 106 10.76 1.88 -23.24
CA GLU A 106 10.11 1.12 -24.31
C GLU A 106 8.59 1.30 -24.34
N SER A 107 8.03 1.98 -23.33
CA SER A 107 6.61 2.30 -23.26
C SER A 107 6.20 3.31 -24.33
N THR A 108 4.96 3.23 -24.77
CA THR A 108 4.31 4.20 -25.65
C THR A 108 4.27 5.58 -25.02
N TYR A 109 4.16 6.62 -25.85
CA TYR A 109 4.12 8.01 -25.40
C TYR A 109 3.02 8.25 -24.35
N ALA A 110 1.83 7.65 -24.54
CA ALA A 110 0.72 7.78 -23.60
C ALA A 110 1.07 7.18 -22.23
N VAL A 111 1.56 5.93 -22.19
CA VAL A 111 1.93 5.24 -20.96
C VAL A 111 3.11 5.88 -20.26
N SER A 112 4.14 6.28 -21.02
CA SER A 112 5.28 7.03 -20.50
C SER A 112 4.82 8.35 -19.87
N GLY A 113 3.86 9.04 -20.48
CA GLY A 113 3.23 10.24 -19.91
C GLY A 113 2.54 9.97 -18.57
N ILE A 114 1.89 8.82 -18.40
CA ILE A 114 1.30 8.42 -17.12
C ILE A 114 2.39 8.20 -16.07
N LEU A 115 3.38 7.37 -16.39
CA LEU A 115 4.46 7.00 -15.46
C LEU A 115 5.33 8.20 -15.06
N SER A 116 5.52 9.15 -15.98
CA SER A 116 6.37 10.33 -15.79
C SER A 116 5.62 11.55 -15.23
N SER A 117 4.28 11.49 -15.12
CA SER A 117 3.47 12.60 -14.58
C SER A 117 3.48 12.69 -13.04
N SER A 118 4.33 11.89 -12.39
CA SER A 118 4.53 11.90 -10.94
C SER A 118 5.28 13.17 -10.48
N ASN A 119 4.93 13.72 -9.30
CA ASN A 119 5.58 14.96 -8.77
C ASN A 119 6.77 14.60 -7.86
N LEU A 120 7.52 15.63 -7.45
CA LEU A 120 8.59 15.70 -6.44
C LEU A 120 8.40 14.91 -5.11
N GLY A 121 7.26 14.28 -4.87
CA GLY A 121 7.00 13.44 -3.68
C GLY A 121 6.79 11.95 -3.96
N SER A 122 6.69 11.55 -5.24
CA SER A 122 6.51 10.16 -5.68
C SER A 122 7.57 9.83 -6.73
N THR A 123 8.84 10.07 -6.36
CA THR A 123 9.99 9.71 -7.18
C THR A 123 9.87 8.23 -7.57
N PRO A 124 9.98 7.87 -8.86
CA PRO A 124 9.91 6.49 -9.29
C PRO A 124 10.82 5.60 -8.44
N ARG A 125 10.36 4.40 -8.10
CA ARG A 125 11.10 3.47 -7.23
C ARG A 125 12.55 3.28 -7.70
N SER A 126 12.75 3.10 -9.01
CA SER A 126 14.08 2.94 -9.61
C SER A 126 15.00 4.15 -9.44
N GLU A 127 14.45 5.37 -9.41
CA GLU A 127 15.22 6.60 -9.18
C GLU A 127 15.63 6.70 -7.71
N ASN A 128 14.69 6.48 -6.77
CA ASN A 128 15.00 6.41 -5.34
C ASN A 128 16.07 5.35 -5.02
N LEU A 129 15.97 4.17 -5.63
CA LEU A 129 16.93 3.10 -5.42
C LEU A 129 18.31 3.39 -6.05
N ARG A 130 18.36 4.26 -7.06
CA ARG A 130 19.62 4.65 -7.72
C ARG A 130 20.49 5.52 -6.81
N GLU A 131 19.87 6.33 -5.95
CA GLU A 131 20.60 7.13 -4.96
C GLU A 131 21.42 6.27 -3.99
N LEU A 132 21.02 5.02 -3.74
CA LEU A 132 21.78 4.08 -2.91
C LEU A 132 23.10 3.63 -3.57
N LEU A 133 23.20 3.71 -4.90
CA LEU A 133 24.34 3.27 -5.68
C LEU A 133 25.27 4.42 -6.10
N ASP A 134 24.67 5.56 -6.41
CA ASP A 134 25.34 6.72 -6.99
C ASP A 134 25.50 7.87 -5.98
N GLY A 135 24.90 7.75 -4.79
CA GLY A 135 24.98 8.74 -3.73
C GLY A 135 26.38 8.85 -3.11
N ASN A 136 26.66 10.00 -2.51
CA ASN A 136 27.92 10.27 -1.81
C ASN A 136 28.01 9.62 -0.41
N GLU A 137 26.91 9.01 0.06
CA GLU A 137 26.83 8.39 1.37
C GLU A 137 27.39 6.97 1.38
N GLN A 138 28.14 6.62 2.42
CA GLN A 138 28.60 5.25 2.64
C GLN A 138 27.56 4.46 3.43
N TYR A 139 26.96 3.46 2.77
CA TYR A 139 26.00 2.56 3.40
C TYR A 139 26.66 1.28 3.92
N THR A 140 26.25 0.84 5.10
CA THR A 140 26.50 -0.53 5.57
C THR A 140 25.30 -1.40 5.20
N VAL A 141 25.54 -2.49 4.48
CA VAL A 141 24.47 -3.38 4.03
C VAL A 141 24.19 -4.45 5.08
N TYR A 142 22.92 -4.60 5.44
CA TYR A 142 22.45 -5.65 6.32
C TYR A 142 21.46 -6.57 5.59
N ARG A 143 21.48 -7.85 5.93
CA ARG A 143 20.44 -8.81 5.55
C ARG A 143 19.42 -8.88 6.67
N PHE A 144 18.15 -8.81 6.31
CA PHE A 144 17.04 -9.12 7.21
C PHE A 144 16.69 -10.60 7.07
N ASN A 145 16.93 -11.38 8.12
CA ASN A 145 16.54 -12.78 8.22
C ASN A 145 15.14 -12.86 8.80
N LEU A 146 14.15 -13.04 7.93
CA LEU A 146 12.74 -13.09 8.29
C LEU A 146 12.43 -14.30 9.19
N SER A 147 11.77 -14.05 10.32
CA SER A 147 11.31 -15.07 11.28
C SER A 147 9.78 -15.13 11.43
N SER A 148 9.06 -14.06 11.06
CA SER A 148 7.60 -14.08 10.92
C SER A 148 7.14 -13.02 9.92
N CYS A 149 6.09 -13.32 9.15
CA CYS A 149 5.44 -12.37 8.25
C CYS A 149 3.95 -12.33 8.54
N MET A 150 3.38 -11.14 8.67
CA MET A 150 1.95 -10.95 8.92
C MET A 150 1.40 -9.95 7.92
N TYR A 151 0.39 -10.36 7.17
CA TYR A 151 -0.41 -9.46 6.35
C TYR A 151 -1.54 -8.88 7.19
N ILE A 152 -1.73 -7.57 7.11
CA ILE A 152 -2.80 -6.85 7.81
C ILE A 152 -3.67 -6.26 6.71
N ASP A 153 -4.91 -6.71 6.58
CA ASP A 153 -5.83 -6.23 5.56
C ASP A 153 -6.38 -4.82 5.89
N SER A 154 -7.08 -4.22 4.94
CA SER A 154 -7.63 -2.87 5.09
C SER A 154 -8.76 -2.76 6.13
N ASN A 155 -9.32 -3.90 6.57
CA ASN A 155 -10.31 -4.00 7.63
C ASN A 155 -9.69 -4.25 9.01
N GLY A 156 -8.36 -4.27 9.10
CA GLY A 156 -7.61 -4.56 10.33
C GLY A 156 -7.54 -6.05 10.68
N GLY A 157 -7.96 -6.94 9.79
CA GLY A 157 -7.75 -8.37 9.92
C GLY A 157 -6.27 -8.72 9.76
N THR A 158 -5.76 -9.58 10.64
CA THR A 158 -4.36 -10.00 10.64
C THR A 158 -4.25 -11.45 10.21
N HIS A 159 -3.36 -11.71 9.25
CA HIS A 159 -3.14 -13.01 8.62
C HIS A 159 -1.65 -13.36 8.74
N GLU A 160 -1.32 -14.29 9.62
CA GLU A 160 0.03 -14.82 9.71
C GLU A 160 0.32 -15.69 8.47
N LEU A 161 1.46 -15.47 7.84
CA LEU A 161 1.84 -16.10 6.58
C LEU A 161 2.92 -17.15 6.81
N ASP A 162 2.83 -18.25 6.07
CA ASP A 162 3.92 -19.23 5.98
C ASP A 162 5.11 -18.58 5.23
N LEU A 163 6.28 -18.61 5.86
CA LEU A 163 7.50 -18.05 5.28
C LEU A 163 7.93 -18.78 4.01
N ALA A 164 7.69 -20.09 3.92
CA ALA A 164 8.00 -20.86 2.72
C ALA A 164 7.15 -20.40 1.53
N ASP A 165 5.86 -20.11 1.78
CA ASP A 165 4.95 -19.57 0.77
C ASP A 165 5.36 -18.15 0.37
N VAL A 166 5.78 -17.31 1.32
CA VAL A 166 6.26 -15.95 1.04
C VAL A 166 7.52 -15.98 0.18
N GLU A 167 8.48 -16.87 0.48
CA GLU A 167 9.72 -17.03 -0.29
C GLU A 167 9.50 -17.61 -1.69
N ALA A 168 8.58 -18.57 -1.83
CA ALA A 168 8.23 -19.16 -3.13
C ALA A 168 7.38 -18.24 -4.01
N SER A 169 6.68 -17.28 -3.41
CA SER A 169 5.81 -16.34 -4.10
C SER A 169 6.61 -15.29 -4.87
N LYS A 170 6.12 -14.97 -6.08
CA LYS A 170 6.68 -13.87 -6.88
C LYS A 170 5.85 -12.62 -6.68
N GLY A 171 6.52 -11.48 -6.56
CA GLY A 171 5.88 -10.18 -6.60
C GLY A 171 5.14 -9.97 -7.92
N ASP A 172 4.07 -9.17 -7.87
CA ASP A 172 3.31 -8.83 -9.07
C ASP A 172 4.19 -8.04 -10.06
N PRO A 173 4.18 -8.34 -11.37
CA PRO A 173 5.02 -7.66 -12.35
C PRO A 173 4.77 -6.15 -12.45
N LEU A 174 3.60 -5.67 -12.00
CA LEU A 174 3.25 -4.25 -12.00
C LEU A 174 3.73 -3.52 -10.74
N SER A 175 4.15 -4.25 -9.70
CA SER A 175 4.54 -3.66 -8.40
C SER A 175 5.56 -2.51 -8.53
N PRO A 176 6.61 -2.61 -9.37
CA PRO A 176 7.59 -1.53 -9.52
C PRO A 176 7.00 -0.20 -10.04
N PHE A 177 5.90 -0.28 -10.82
CA PHE A 177 5.28 0.85 -11.50
C PHE A 177 3.99 1.32 -10.81
N SER A 178 3.48 0.56 -9.85
CA SER A 178 2.21 0.79 -9.18
C SER A 178 2.04 2.22 -8.67
N SER A 179 3.00 2.74 -7.89
CA SER A 179 2.93 4.11 -7.36
C SER A 179 2.81 5.17 -8.48
N SER A 180 3.70 5.11 -9.48
CA SER A 180 3.68 6.06 -10.60
C SER A 180 2.40 5.95 -11.44
N LEU A 181 1.90 4.74 -11.64
CA LEU A 181 0.66 4.48 -12.36
C LEU A 181 -0.56 5.04 -11.62
N LEU A 182 -0.66 4.77 -10.32
CA LEU A 182 -1.72 5.28 -9.44
C LEU A 182 -1.73 6.81 -9.39
N ASP A 183 -0.57 7.43 -9.12
CA ASP A 183 -0.44 8.89 -9.04
C ASP A 183 -0.79 9.54 -10.39
N GLY A 184 -0.26 9.00 -11.48
CA GLY A 184 -0.55 9.49 -12.82
C GLY A 184 -2.04 9.43 -13.15
N ILE A 185 -2.71 8.31 -12.88
CA ILE A 185 -4.16 8.14 -13.09
C ILE A 185 -4.95 9.11 -12.21
N ASN A 186 -4.64 9.18 -10.93
CA ASN A 186 -5.39 9.97 -9.95
C ASN A 186 -5.24 11.48 -10.15
N ARG A 187 -4.20 11.97 -10.82
CA ARG A 187 -4.06 13.41 -11.10
C ARG A 187 -4.84 13.89 -12.30
N SER A 188 -5.14 13.00 -13.23
CA SER A 188 -5.89 13.37 -14.41
C SER A 188 -7.37 13.43 -14.09
N GLU A 189 -7.95 14.63 -14.17
CA GLU A 189 -9.39 14.80 -13.97
C GLU A 189 -10.21 13.91 -14.92
N LEU A 190 -9.77 13.77 -16.17
CA LEU A 190 -10.42 12.90 -17.16
C LEU A 190 -10.40 11.43 -16.71
N ARG A 191 -9.24 10.91 -16.28
CA ARG A 191 -9.12 9.53 -15.82
C ARG A 191 -9.87 9.29 -14.50
N ARG A 192 -9.89 10.27 -13.58
CA ARG A 192 -10.76 10.20 -12.39
C ARG A 192 -12.24 10.17 -12.72
N ARG A 193 -12.69 10.92 -13.73
CA ARG A 193 -14.06 10.82 -14.24
C ARG A 193 -14.34 9.44 -14.84
N ALA A 194 -13.39 8.82 -15.53
CA ALA A 194 -13.52 7.45 -16.00
C ALA A 194 -13.68 6.46 -14.82
N LEU A 195 -12.93 6.61 -13.72
CA LEU A 195 -13.12 5.78 -12.51
C LEU A 195 -14.50 5.96 -11.86
N ILE A 196 -15.04 7.19 -11.85
CA ILE A 196 -16.41 7.45 -11.41
C ILE A 196 -17.41 6.72 -12.32
N LEU A 197 -17.20 6.83 -13.63
CA LEU A 197 -18.02 6.16 -14.62
C LEU A 197 -17.99 4.64 -14.41
N PHE A 198 -16.83 4.05 -14.12
CA PHE A 198 -16.71 2.62 -13.81
C PHE A 198 -17.56 2.21 -12.60
N CYS A 199 -17.53 3.01 -11.52
CA CYS A 199 -18.35 2.75 -10.35
C CYS A 199 -19.85 2.73 -10.71
N ILE A 200 -20.28 3.62 -11.60
CA ILE A 200 -21.68 3.72 -12.04
C ILE A 200 -22.04 2.54 -12.94
N THR A 201 -21.23 2.25 -13.97
CA THR A 201 -21.59 1.30 -15.03
C THR A 201 -21.40 -0.15 -14.63
N TYR A 202 -20.28 -0.50 -13.99
CA TYR A 202 -19.95 -1.89 -13.68
C TYR A 202 -20.50 -2.35 -12.32
N LEU A 203 -20.65 -1.43 -11.37
CA LEU A 203 -21.04 -1.78 -9.99
C LEU A 203 -22.37 -1.16 -9.54
N ASN A 204 -23.02 -0.36 -10.39
CA ASN A 204 -24.24 0.39 -10.08
C ASN A 204 -24.11 1.21 -8.79
N LYS A 205 -22.95 1.87 -8.61
CA LYS A 205 -22.65 2.76 -7.47
C LYS A 205 -22.53 4.19 -7.96
N ASN A 206 -23.43 5.05 -7.48
CA ASN A 206 -23.38 6.49 -7.76
C ASN A 206 -22.28 7.17 -6.91
N ALA A 207 -21.04 7.07 -7.40
CA ALA A 207 -19.89 7.73 -6.81
C ALA A 207 -19.84 9.20 -7.24
N LYS A 208 -19.60 10.10 -6.29
CA LYS A 208 -19.32 11.53 -6.59
C LYS A 208 -17.86 11.80 -6.92
N ASP A 209 -16.99 10.88 -6.52
CA ASP A 209 -15.56 10.96 -6.70
C ASP A 209 -14.96 9.54 -6.67
N ALA A 210 -13.80 9.36 -7.29
CA ALA A 210 -13.10 8.08 -7.33
C ALA A 210 -11.59 8.28 -7.45
N LEU A 211 -10.83 7.42 -6.77
CA LEU A 211 -9.38 7.33 -6.82
C LEU A 211 -8.96 5.87 -6.96
N MET A 212 -8.00 5.57 -7.84
CA MET A 212 -7.36 4.26 -7.88
C MET A 212 -6.50 4.07 -6.63
N LEU A 213 -6.69 2.97 -5.92
CA LEU A 213 -6.04 2.65 -4.65
C LEU A 213 -4.91 1.63 -4.80
N SER A 214 -5.11 0.63 -5.66
CA SER A 214 -4.14 -0.43 -5.96
C SER A 214 -4.38 -0.99 -7.36
N VAL A 215 -3.36 -1.63 -7.90
CA VAL A 215 -3.40 -2.32 -9.19
C VAL A 215 -2.50 -3.54 -9.11
N ASP A 216 -2.95 -4.65 -9.69
CA ASP A 216 -2.21 -5.88 -9.85
C ASP A 216 -2.60 -6.52 -11.20
N ARG A 217 -1.95 -7.63 -11.56
CA ARG A 217 -2.20 -8.26 -12.87
C ARG A 217 -3.65 -8.69 -13.11
N LYS A 218 -4.48 -8.84 -12.09
CA LYS A 218 -5.88 -9.29 -12.22
C LYS A 218 -6.88 -8.14 -12.23
N GLY A 219 -6.46 -6.92 -11.91
CA GLY A 219 -7.39 -5.80 -11.82
C GLY A 219 -6.85 -4.64 -10.99
N PHE A 220 -7.77 -3.85 -10.48
CA PHE A 220 -7.46 -2.68 -9.68
C PHE A 220 -8.56 -2.39 -8.67
N ASP A 221 -8.18 -1.71 -7.60
CA ASP A 221 -9.10 -1.26 -6.57
C ASP A 221 -9.32 0.25 -6.69
N VAL A 222 -10.55 0.68 -6.48
CA VAL A 222 -10.95 2.09 -6.52
C VAL A 222 -11.60 2.45 -5.19
N LEU A 223 -11.15 3.55 -4.62
CA LEU A 223 -11.83 4.22 -3.53
C LEU A 223 -12.90 5.16 -4.12
N GLY A 224 -14.16 4.75 -4.06
CA GLY A 224 -15.30 5.54 -4.55
C GLY A 224 -16.02 6.28 -3.42
N LYS A 225 -16.31 7.57 -3.61
CA LYS A 225 -17.06 8.40 -2.66
C LYS A 225 -18.56 8.27 -2.91
N VAL A 226 -19.21 7.39 -2.15
CA VAL A 226 -20.62 7.04 -2.33
C VAL A 226 -21.46 7.50 -1.14
N LEU A 227 -22.77 7.61 -1.33
CA LEU A 227 -23.68 8.00 -0.26
C LEU A 227 -23.83 6.85 0.75
N GLY A 228 -23.48 7.11 2.01
CA GLY A 228 -23.55 6.16 3.11
C GLY A 228 -24.99 5.75 3.48
N PRO A 229 -25.13 4.82 4.43
CA PRO A 229 -26.44 4.42 4.95
C PRO A 229 -27.15 5.61 5.63
N VAL A 230 -28.47 5.51 5.75
CA VAL A 230 -29.28 6.48 6.50
C VAL A 230 -28.92 6.36 7.98
N ARG A 231 -28.58 7.49 8.60
CA ARG A 231 -28.34 7.58 10.04
C ARG A 231 -29.65 7.66 10.81
N ASN A 232 -29.57 7.48 12.13
CA ASN A 232 -30.73 7.56 13.03
C ASN A 232 -31.47 8.92 12.97
N ASP A 233 -30.79 9.99 12.55
CA ASP A 233 -31.35 11.33 12.35
C ASP A 233 -31.95 11.55 10.94
N GLY A 234 -31.99 10.51 10.09
CA GLY A 234 -32.46 10.59 8.72
C GLY A 234 -31.45 11.18 7.73
N SER A 235 -30.30 11.67 8.19
CA SER A 235 -29.25 12.22 7.34
C SER A 235 -28.44 11.12 6.63
N ARG A 236 -27.79 11.48 5.52
CA ARG A 236 -26.82 10.63 4.82
C ARG A 236 -25.55 11.42 4.56
N GLU A 237 -24.41 10.82 4.87
CA GLU A 237 -23.10 11.39 4.60
C GLU A 237 -22.40 10.60 3.49
N TYR A 238 -21.56 11.28 2.71
CA TYR A 238 -20.69 10.59 1.77
C TYR A 238 -19.58 9.87 2.51
N GLN A 239 -19.33 8.62 2.12
CA GLN A 239 -18.30 7.77 2.67
C GLN A 239 -17.44 7.23 1.53
N TRP A 240 -16.14 7.13 1.77
CA TRP A 240 -15.24 6.43 0.88
C TRP A 240 -15.40 4.92 1.07
N LYS A 241 -15.54 4.18 -0.02
CA LYS A 241 -15.62 2.72 -0.03
C LYS A 241 -14.72 2.16 -1.11
N GLU A 242 -14.06 1.05 -0.78
CA GLU A 242 -13.21 0.32 -1.70
C GLU A 242 -14.06 -0.57 -2.61
N PHE A 243 -13.71 -0.60 -3.90
CA PHE A 243 -14.35 -1.38 -4.93
C PHE A 243 -13.30 -2.07 -5.80
N ARG A 244 -13.41 -3.38 -5.96
CA ARG A 244 -12.53 -4.16 -6.84
C ARG A 244 -13.11 -4.23 -8.25
N PHE A 245 -12.28 -3.93 -9.24
CA PHE A 245 -12.55 -4.14 -10.66
C PHE A 245 -11.60 -5.21 -11.20
N ALA A 246 -12.15 -6.17 -11.94
CA ALA A 246 -11.37 -7.22 -12.57
C ALA A 246 -11.04 -6.84 -14.01
N PHE A 247 -9.82 -7.15 -14.44
CA PHE A 247 -9.47 -7.14 -15.85
C PHE A 247 -10.08 -8.33 -16.58
N LYS A 248 -10.29 -8.20 -17.89
CA LYS A 248 -10.79 -9.27 -18.74
C LYS A 248 -9.76 -10.39 -18.91
N GLU A 249 -8.49 -10.02 -18.90
CA GLU A 249 -7.34 -10.91 -18.93
C GLU A 249 -6.23 -10.43 -17.98
N GLU A 250 -5.32 -11.32 -17.59
CA GLU A 250 -4.19 -10.92 -16.73
C GLU A 250 -3.28 -9.91 -17.46
N ALA A 251 -3.13 -8.73 -16.88
CA ALA A 251 -2.23 -7.69 -17.37
C ALA A 251 -0.80 -7.94 -16.87
N ARG A 252 0.11 -8.28 -17.79
CA ARG A 252 1.50 -8.64 -17.44
C ARG A 252 2.47 -7.46 -17.46
N ASP A 253 2.04 -6.33 -17.99
CA ASP A 253 2.80 -5.10 -18.13
C ASP A 253 1.88 -3.87 -18.07
N VAL A 254 2.50 -2.70 -17.92
CA VAL A 254 1.78 -1.42 -17.76
C VAL A 254 1.00 -1.04 -19.03
N GLU A 255 1.50 -1.44 -20.21
CA GLU A 255 0.81 -1.23 -21.49
C GLU A 255 -0.53 -1.96 -21.52
N THR A 256 -0.53 -3.23 -21.12
CA THR A 256 -1.75 -4.05 -21.05
C THR A 256 -2.75 -3.47 -20.05
N VAL A 257 -2.27 -2.95 -18.91
CA VAL A 257 -3.14 -2.25 -17.95
C VAL A 257 -3.79 -1.02 -18.59
N CYS A 258 -2.99 -0.14 -19.19
CA CYS A 258 -3.50 1.10 -19.77
C CYS A 258 -4.47 0.83 -20.93
N ARG A 259 -4.16 -0.17 -21.77
CA ARG A 259 -5.07 -0.63 -22.84
C ARG A 259 -6.40 -1.09 -22.27
N GLN A 260 -6.39 -1.98 -21.27
CA GLN A 260 -7.63 -2.47 -20.67
C GLN A 260 -8.44 -1.37 -19.98
N LEU A 261 -7.81 -0.38 -19.35
CA LEU A 261 -8.52 0.77 -18.79
C LEU A 261 -9.24 1.59 -19.88
N VAL A 262 -8.62 1.80 -21.04
CA VAL A 262 -9.25 2.49 -22.18
C VAL A 262 -10.41 1.67 -22.73
N GLU A 263 -10.22 0.37 -22.94
CA GLU A 263 -11.30 -0.53 -23.39
C GLU A 263 -12.51 -0.49 -22.44
N MET A 264 -12.25 -0.52 -21.12
CA MET A 264 -13.28 -0.41 -20.10
C MET A 264 -14.00 0.95 -20.13
N GLU A 265 -13.31 2.04 -20.44
CA GLU A 265 -13.88 3.39 -20.59
C GLU A 265 -14.79 3.47 -21.82
N GLU A 266 -14.32 2.96 -22.97
CA GLU A 266 -15.13 2.92 -24.19
C GLU A 266 -16.41 2.10 -24.01
N GLU A 267 -16.33 0.94 -23.37
CA GLU A 267 -17.49 0.11 -23.04
C GLU A 267 -18.46 0.86 -22.11
N ALA A 268 -17.95 1.49 -21.06
CA ALA A 268 -18.76 2.23 -20.11
C ALA A 268 -19.48 3.42 -20.77
N LEU A 269 -18.80 4.15 -21.66
CA LEU A 269 -19.38 5.26 -22.43
C LEU A 269 -20.49 4.79 -23.38
N LYS A 270 -20.28 3.67 -24.09
CA LYS A 270 -21.31 3.05 -24.96
C LYS A 270 -22.55 2.63 -24.17
N ASN A 271 -22.35 2.09 -22.97
CA ASN A 271 -23.47 1.73 -22.10
C ASN A 271 -24.26 2.98 -21.70
N VAL A 272 -23.60 4.04 -21.23
CA VAL A 272 -24.30 5.28 -20.85
C VAL A 272 -25.01 5.96 -22.03
N SER A 273 -24.39 6.00 -23.22
CA SER A 273 -25.03 6.60 -24.40
C SER A 273 -26.31 5.86 -24.79
N SER A 274 -26.31 4.52 -24.72
CA SER A 274 -27.50 3.70 -25.00
C SER A 274 -28.67 3.98 -24.04
N PHE A 275 -28.39 4.34 -22.78
CA PHE A 275 -29.43 4.74 -21.80
C PHE A 275 -29.91 6.19 -21.98
N SER A 276 -29.11 7.06 -22.61
CA SER A 276 -29.42 8.48 -22.77
C SER A 276 -30.29 8.82 -23.97
N GLY A 277 -30.50 7.87 -24.90
CA GLY A 277 -31.31 8.08 -26.11
C GLY A 277 -30.74 9.09 -27.11
N LEU A 278 -29.50 9.56 -26.91
CA LEU A 278 -28.77 10.43 -27.84
C LEU A 278 -27.99 9.55 -28.82
N GLY A 279 -28.69 9.05 -29.83
CA GLY A 279 -28.12 8.50 -31.06
C GLY A 279 -28.08 9.54 -32.16
#